data_AF-A0A2X5NG12-F1
#
_entry.id   AF-A0A2X5NG12-F1
#
_cell.length_a   1.000
_cell.length_b   1.000
_cell.length_c   1.000
_cell.angle_alpha   90.00
_cell.angle_beta   90.00
_cell.angle_gamma   90.00
#
_symmetry.space_group_name_H-M   'P 1'
#
loop_
_entity.id
_entity.type
_entity.pdbx_description
1 polymer ?
#
loop_
_entity_poly.entity_id
_entity_poly.type
_entity_poly.pdbx_seq_one_letter_code
_entity_poly.pdbx_strand_id
1 'polypeptide(L)'
;MITNDAIKKSRLSAALSLLDESGLVNGKDEISPALVKNILNIRYGLEGELRRLPTEKDDSFILTCDGGHRLVKISSSGESRGVVEMQSAVMEWLNNHTSAWEVQNVITTLDGESIVPIQTKSVRYLRY
;
A
#
# COMPACT_ATOMS: atom_id res chain seq x y z
N MET A 1 -29.23 -31.38 15.12
CA MET A 1 -28.31 -32.21 14.31
C MET A 1 -27.82 -31.34 13.16
N ILE A 2 -26.69 -30.66 13.33
CA ILE A 2 -26.13 -29.77 12.30
C ILE A 2 -25.51 -30.69 11.23
N THR A 3 -26.01 -30.62 10.00
CA THR A 3 -25.58 -31.47 8.90
C THR A 3 -24.13 -31.16 8.48
N ASN A 4 -23.41 -32.20 8.05
CA ASN A 4 -22.00 -32.13 7.63
C ASN A 4 -21.73 -31.05 6.55
N ASP A 5 -22.75 -30.72 5.75
CA ASP A 5 -22.72 -29.64 4.75
C ASP A 5 -22.66 -28.24 5.35
N ALA A 6 -23.38 -27.98 6.45
CA ALA A 6 -23.35 -26.67 7.11
C ALA A 6 -21.97 -26.37 7.70
N ILE A 7 -21.30 -27.40 8.23
CA ILE A 7 -19.95 -27.32 8.79
C ILE A 7 -18.91 -27.10 7.67
N LYS A 8 -19.05 -27.80 6.53
CA LYS A 8 -18.20 -27.58 5.35
C LYS A 8 -18.33 -26.15 4.80
N LYS A 9 -19.57 -25.65 4.67
CA LYS A 9 -19.85 -24.30 4.13
C LYS A 9 -19.30 -23.20 5.04
N SER A 10 -19.42 -23.37 6.36
CA SER A 10 -18.83 -22.48 7.36
C SER A 10 -17.30 -22.44 7.29
N ARG A 11 -16.64 -23.60 7.20
CA ARG A 11 -15.17 -23.68 7.08
C ARG A 11 -14.65 -23.10 5.78
N LEU A 12 -15.38 -23.30 4.68
CA LEU A 12 -15.04 -22.70 3.39
C LEU A 12 -15.15 -21.16 3.44
N SER A 13 -16.19 -20.63 4.10
CA SER A 13 -16.35 -19.19 4.32
C SER A 13 -15.24 -18.59 5.17
N ALA A 14 -14.81 -19.28 6.24
CA ALA A 14 -13.72 -18.82 7.08
C ALA A 14 -12.37 -18.86 6.35
N ALA A 15 -12.11 -19.92 5.58
CA ALA A 15 -10.91 -20.01 4.75
C ALA A 15 -10.88 -18.92 3.67
N LEU A 16 -12.01 -18.60 3.05
CA LEU A 16 -12.12 -17.50 2.09
C LEU A 16 -11.87 -16.13 2.75
N SER A 17 -12.42 -15.88 3.94
CA SER A 17 -12.15 -14.65 4.71
C SER A 17 -10.67 -14.53 5.04
N LEU A 18 -10.04 -15.61 5.49
CA LEU A 18 -8.60 -15.64 5.80
C LEU A 18 -7.74 -15.44 4.55
N LEU A 19 -8.17 -15.94 3.40
CA LEU A 19 -7.46 -15.77 2.14
C LEU A 19 -7.59 -14.34 1.58
N ASP A 20 -8.73 -13.69 1.79
CA ASP A 20 -8.98 -12.28 1.44
C ASP A 20 -8.20 -11.36 2.40
N GLU A 21 -8.27 -11.63 3.71
CA GLU A 21 -7.51 -10.94 4.74
C GLU A 21 -6.00 -11.18 4.66
N SER A 22 -5.51 -12.25 4.03
CA SER A 22 -4.08 -12.50 3.85
C SER A 22 -3.53 -11.95 2.53
N GLY A 23 -4.40 -11.53 1.60
CA GLY A 23 -3.98 -11.11 0.26
C GLY A 23 -3.58 -12.27 -0.66
N LEU A 24 -3.73 -13.53 -0.22
CA LEU A 24 -3.38 -14.72 -1.00
C LEU A 24 -4.43 -15.07 -2.07
N VAL A 25 -5.66 -14.57 -1.92
CA VAL A 25 -6.64 -14.51 -3.01
C VAL A 25 -6.47 -13.16 -3.69
N ASN A 26 -5.54 -13.08 -4.65
CA ASN A 26 -5.70 -12.23 -5.83
C ASN A 26 -4.54 -12.43 -6.81
N GLY A 27 -4.83 -13.15 -7.90
CA GLY A 27 -4.14 -12.92 -9.15
C GLY A 27 -4.75 -11.70 -9.84
N LYS A 28 -3.91 -10.74 -10.24
CA LYS A 28 -4.13 -9.73 -11.29
C LYS A 28 -5.07 -8.56 -10.98
N ASP A 29 -4.51 -7.53 -10.35
CA ASP A 29 -4.56 -6.15 -10.86
C ASP A 29 -3.32 -5.42 -10.32
N GLU A 30 -2.13 -5.87 -10.76
CA GLU A 30 -0.87 -5.20 -10.44
C GLU A 30 -0.86 -3.79 -11.04
N ILE A 31 -0.50 -2.79 -10.25
CA ILE A 31 -0.33 -1.44 -10.77
C ILE A 31 0.86 -1.38 -11.73
N SER A 32 0.69 -0.71 -12.86
CA SER A 32 1.77 -0.51 -13.83
C SER A 32 2.94 0.26 -13.20
N PRO A 33 4.18 -0.26 -13.23
CA PRO A 33 5.35 0.48 -12.75
C PRO A 33 5.56 1.81 -13.48
N ALA A 34 5.17 1.90 -14.76
CA ALA A 34 5.25 3.14 -15.54
C ALA A 34 4.28 4.21 -15.01
N LEU A 35 3.06 3.81 -14.61
CA LEU A 35 2.11 4.71 -13.97
C LEU A 35 2.65 5.23 -12.64
N VAL A 36 3.23 4.35 -11.83
CA VAL A 36 3.85 4.74 -10.55
C VAL A 36 5.01 5.70 -10.77
N LYS A 37 5.93 5.41 -11.71
CA LYS A 37 7.02 6.33 -12.08
C LYS A 37 6.48 7.71 -12.49
N ASN A 38 5.42 7.76 -13.30
CA ASN A 38 4.83 9.03 -13.73
C ASN A 38 4.24 9.83 -12.55
N ILE A 39 3.57 9.17 -11.62
CA ILE A 39 3.03 9.82 -10.42
C ILE A 39 4.16 10.34 -9.52
N LEU A 40 5.22 9.55 -9.32
CA LEU A 40 6.40 9.97 -8.55
C LEU A 40 7.06 11.21 -9.14
N ASN A 41 7.19 11.25 -10.47
CA ASN A 41 7.72 12.42 -11.17
C ASN A 41 6.83 13.65 -10.97
N ILE A 42 5.54 13.55 -11.30
CA ILE A 42 4.63 14.70 -11.32
C ILE A 42 4.31 15.22 -9.92
N ARG A 43 4.09 14.32 -8.94
CA ARG A 43 3.60 14.68 -7.61
C ARG A 43 4.70 14.87 -6.58
N TYR A 44 5.86 14.24 -6.76
CA TYR A 44 6.96 14.29 -5.79
C TYR A 44 8.25 14.88 -6.39
N GLY A 45 8.32 15.10 -7.71
CA GLY A 45 9.56 15.52 -8.38
C GLY A 45 10.64 14.44 -8.35
N LEU A 46 10.26 13.17 -8.16
CA LEU A 46 11.20 12.06 -7.99
C LEU A 46 11.35 11.27 -9.29
N GLU A 47 12.59 11.08 -9.72
CA GLU A 47 12.97 10.29 -10.88
C GLU A 47 13.95 9.18 -10.48
N GLY A 48 13.95 8.06 -11.20
CA GLY A 48 14.88 6.97 -10.94
C GLY A 48 14.39 5.59 -11.37
N GLU A 49 15.10 4.57 -10.89
CA GLU A 49 14.77 3.17 -11.18
C GLU A 49 13.78 2.59 -10.17
N LEU A 50 12.66 2.10 -10.67
CA LEU A 50 11.58 1.55 -9.86
C LEU A 50 11.56 0.04 -9.99
N ARG A 51 11.76 -0.66 -8.88
CA ARG A 51 11.75 -2.12 -8.81
C ARG A 51 10.66 -2.59 -7.85
N ARG A 52 9.77 -3.47 -8.32
CA ARG A 52 8.74 -4.10 -7.48
C ARG A 52 9.39 -4.97 -6.40
N LEU A 53 8.85 -4.92 -5.19
CA LEU A 53 9.14 -5.86 -4.11
C LEU A 53 8.09 -6.98 -4.11
N PRO A 54 8.50 -8.25 -3.91
CA PRO A 54 7.55 -9.33 -3.70
C PRO A 54 6.96 -9.18 -2.30
N THR A 55 5.76 -8.60 -2.20
CA THR A 55 5.02 -8.41 -0.93
C THR A 55 3.65 -9.07 -1.01
N GLU A 56 3.15 -9.57 0.12
CA GLU A 56 1.93 -10.41 0.17
C GLU A 56 0.61 -9.64 -0.08
N LYS A 57 0.54 -8.33 0.21
CA LYS A 57 -0.73 -7.56 0.22
C LYS A 57 -0.76 -6.32 -0.66
N ASP A 58 0.33 -5.56 -0.64
CA ASP A 58 0.41 -4.25 -1.27
C ASP A 58 1.34 -4.29 -2.47
N ASP A 59 1.09 -3.43 -3.45
CA ASP A 59 2.05 -3.17 -4.51
C ASP A 59 3.16 -2.28 -3.92
N SER A 60 4.24 -2.89 -3.45
CA SER A 60 5.41 -2.18 -2.91
C SER A 60 6.53 -2.11 -3.95
N PHE A 61 7.22 -0.98 -4.01
CA PHE A 61 8.36 -0.76 -4.89
C PHE A 61 9.52 -0.11 -4.15
N ILE A 62 10.73 -0.35 -4.60
CA ILE A 62 11.89 0.48 -4.29
C ILE A 62 12.13 1.40 -5.48
N LEU A 63 12.13 2.71 -5.22
CA LEU A 63 12.69 3.71 -6.10
C LEU A 63 14.16 3.94 -5.71
N THR A 64 15.06 3.76 -6.65
CA THR A 64 16.46 4.18 -6.55
C THR A 64 16.61 5.49 -7.32
N CYS A 65 16.85 6.59 -6.60
CA CYS A 65 16.98 7.93 -7.15
C CYS A 65 18.21 8.64 -6.59
N ASP A 66 18.44 9.86 -7.04
CA ASP A 66 19.41 10.75 -6.40
C ASP A 66 19.02 10.95 -4.92
N GLY A 67 19.98 10.73 -4.03
CA GLY A 67 19.76 10.72 -2.58
C GLY A 67 19.40 9.37 -1.97
N GLY A 68 19.37 8.28 -2.77
CA GLY A 68 19.37 6.90 -2.25
C GLY A 68 18.12 6.10 -2.58
N HIS A 69 17.81 5.13 -1.71
CA HIS A 69 16.69 4.23 -1.89
C HIS A 69 15.47 4.70 -1.13
N ARG A 70 14.32 4.52 -1.75
CA ARG A 70 13.05 5.02 -1.29
C ARG A 70 11.98 3.93 -1.40
N LEU A 71 11.23 3.69 -0.34
CA LEU A 71 10.11 2.74 -0.38
C LEU A 71 8.86 3.45 -0.89
N VAL A 72 8.18 2.85 -1.86
CA VAL A 72 6.92 3.36 -2.41
C VAL A 72 5.87 2.31 -2.15
N LYS A 73 4.79 2.69 -1.46
CA LYS A 73 3.70 1.78 -1.10
C LYS A 73 2.42 2.19 -1.79
N ILE A 74 1.79 1.23 -2.45
CA ILE A 74 0.48 1.40 -3.06
C ILE A 74 -0.52 0.55 -2.27
N SER A 75 -1.56 1.18 -1.75
CA SER A 75 -2.60 0.47 -1.00
C SER A 75 -3.26 -0.60 -1.86
N SER A 76 -3.68 -1.70 -1.22
CA SER A 76 -4.62 -2.63 -1.84
C SER A 76 -5.91 -1.93 -2.29
N SER A 77 -6.64 -2.50 -3.26
CA SER A 77 -7.86 -1.94 -3.82
C SER A 77 -9.05 -1.85 -2.85
N GLY A 78 -8.99 -2.53 -1.71
CA GLY A 78 -10.02 -2.52 -0.67
C GLY A 78 -9.68 -1.65 0.54
N GLU A 79 -8.47 -1.11 0.63
CA GLU A 79 -8.06 -0.29 1.77
C GLU A 79 -8.75 1.09 1.70
N SER A 80 -9.44 1.45 2.78
CA SER A 80 -10.16 2.74 2.82
C SER A 80 -9.19 3.91 2.95
N ARG A 81 -9.55 5.05 2.37
CA ARG A 81 -8.77 6.30 2.45
C ARG A 81 -8.39 6.65 3.88
N GLY A 82 -9.38 6.65 4.79
CA GLY A 82 -9.16 7.04 6.18
C GLY A 82 -8.20 6.12 6.92
N VAL A 83 -8.13 4.84 6.57
CA VAL A 83 -7.12 3.91 7.12
C VAL A 83 -5.72 4.28 6.62
N VAL A 84 -5.55 4.59 5.33
CA VAL A 84 -4.26 5.00 4.78
C VAL A 84 -3.80 6.34 5.39
N GLU A 85 -4.70 7.32 5.47
CA GLU A 85 -4.42 8.62 6.08
C GLU A 85 -4.05 8.49 7.56
N MET A 86 -4.80 7.67 8.32
CA MET A 86 -4.48 7.39 9.72
C MET A 86 -3.09 6.76 9.86
N GLN A 87 -2.74 5.77 9.03
CA GLN A 87 -1.42 5.15 9.06
C GLN A 87 -0.32 6.19 8.78
N SER A 88 -0.47 7.01 7.73
CA SER A 88 0.51 8.07 7.42
C SER A 88 0.64 9.09 8.55
N ALA A 89 -0.48 9.56 9.10
CA ALA A 89 -0.50 10.53 10.19
C ALA A 89 0.17 9.99 11.48
N VAL A 90 0.00 8.71 11.79
CA VAL A 90 0.70 8.07 12.92
C VAL A 90 2.22 8.08 12.70
N MET A 91 2.68 7.76 11.49
CA MET A 91 4.11 7.75 11.17
C MET A 91 4.72 9.16 11.24
N GLU A 92 4.02 10.17 10.71
CA GLU A 92 4.42 11.58 10.83
C GLU A 92 4.47 12.02 12.30
N TRP A 93 3.44 11.66 13.08
CA TRP A 93 3.41 11.98 14.50
C TRP A 93 4.60 11.37 15.25
N LEU A 94 4.90 10.09 15.00
CA LEU A 94 6.02 9.39 15.64
C LEU A 94 7.36 10.07 15.33
N ASN A 95 7.63 10.39 14.05
CA ASN A 95 8.86 11.08 13.66
C ASN A 95 9.01 12.46 14.31
N ASN A 96 7.89 13.18 14.51
CA ASN A 96 7.92 14.52 15.09
C ASN A 96 8.02 14.54 16.63
N HIS A 97 7.59 13.47 17.30
CA HIS A 97 7.44 13.47 18.76
C HIS A 97 8.43 12.58 19.50
N THR A 98 9.16 11.69 18.81
CA THR A 98 10.17 10.86 19.47
C THR A 98 11.29 10.45 18.52
N SER A 99 12.54 10.68 18.93
CA SER A 99 13.72 10.12 18.28
C SER A 99 14.11 8.75 18.83
N ALA A 100 13.34 8.20 19.77
CA ALA A 100 13.65 6.92 20.42
C ALA A 100 13.40 5.72 19.49
N TRP A 101 12.66 5.91 18.40
CA TRP A 101 12.31 4.86 17.45
C TRP A 101 12.71 5.27 16.04
N GLU A 102 13.46 4.41 15.37
CA GLU A 102 13.67 4.50 13.94
C GLU A 102 12.42 4.02 13.23
N VAL A 103 11.57 4.95 12.81
CA VAL A 103 10.35 4.66 12.06
C VAL A 103 10.49 5.17 10.62
N GLN A 104 9.69 4.64 9.71
CA GLN A 104 9.66 5.13 8.33
C GLN A 104 9.21 6.60 8.30
N ASN A 105 9.94 7.43 7.56
CA ASN A 105 9.58 8.82 7.29
C ASN A 105 8.60 8.91 6.12
N VAL A 106 7.45 9.52 6.36
CA VAL A 106 6.51 9.83 5.28
C VAL A 106 7.01 11.04 4.50
N ILE A 107 7.09 10.94 3.18
CA ILE A 107 7.37 12.11 2.33
C ILE A 107 6.07 12.59 1.71
N THR A 108 5.83 13.88 1.87
CA THR A 108 4.70 14.56 1.27
C THR A 108 4.98 14.91 -0.19
N THR A 109 3.91 15.04 -0.96
CA THR A 109 3.97 15.55 -2.33
C THR A 109 4.45 17.00 -2.37
N LEU A 110 4.76 17.50 -3.57
CA LEU A 110 5.11 18.91 -3.80
C LEU A 110 4.00 19.89 -3.33
N ASP A 111 2.75 19.43 -3.29
CA ASP A 111 1.59 20.17 -2.77
C ASP A 111 1.28 19.89 -1.28
N GLY A 112 2.08 19.08 -0.59
CA GLY A 112 1.97 18.84 0.85
C GLY A 112 1.03 17.71 1.28
N GLU A 113 0.53 16.91 0.33
CA GLU A 113 -0.34 15.76 0.61
C GLU A 113 0.49 14.54 1.03
N SER A 114 0.00 13.78 2.01
CA SER A 114 0.66 12.54 2.48
C SER A 114 0.23 11.30 1.68
N ILE A 115 -0.83 11.40 0.86
CA ILE A 115 -1.32 10.33 0.00
C ILE A 115 -1.74 10.86 -1.38
N VAL A 116 -1.50 10.06 -2.42
CA VAL A 116 -1.96 10.37 -3.79
C VAL A 116 -3.00 9.34 -4.24
N PRO A 117 -4.25 9.75 -4.57
CA PRO A 117 -5.22 8.83 -5.15
C PRO A 117 -4.78 8.43 -6.57
N ILE A 118 -4.82 7.13 -6.82
CA ILE A 118 -4.56 6.50 -8.11
C ILE A 118 -5.86 5.88 -8.59
N GLN A 119 -6.38 6.43 -9.69
CA GLN A 119 -7.56 5.87 -10.32
C GLN A 119 -7.17 4.61 -11.11
N THR A 120 -7.56 3.44 -10.60
CA THR A 120 -7.56 2.18 -11.37
C THR A 120 -9.02 1.70 -11.53
N LYS A 121 -9.26 0.39 -11.67
CA LYS A 121 -10.62 -0.15 -11.51
C LYS A 121 -11.19 0.14 -10.11
N SER A 122 -10.31 0.25 -9.12
CA SER A 122 -10.60 0.77 -7.77
C SER A 122 -9.62 1.90 -7.43
N VAL A 123 -9.99 2.80 -6.51
CA VAL A 123 -9.05 3.82 -6.03
C VAL A 123 -8.01 3.15 -5.13
N ARG A 124 -6.73 3.42 -5.42
CA ARG A 124 -5.60 3.06 -4.56
C ARG A 124 -4.88 4.33 -4.12
N TYR A 125 -4.05 4.24 -3.11
CA TYR A 125 -3.31 5.38 -2.57
C TYR A 125 -1.82 5.09 -2.59
N LEU A 126 -1.06 5.99 -3.19
CA LEU A 126 0.40 5.99 -3.10
C LEU A 126 0.82 6.78 -1.87
N ARG A 127 1.67 6.16 -1.06
CA ARG A 127 2.40 6.80 0.03
C ARG A 127 3.87 6.48 -0.07
N TYR A 128 4.67 7.41 0.43
CA TYR A 128 6.11 7.32 0.54
C TYR A 128 6.48 7.16 2.01
#